data_AF-A0A0J9R222-F1
#
_entry.id   AF-A0A0J9R222-F1
#
_cell.length_a   1.000
_cell.length_b   1.000
_cell.length_c   1.000
_cell.angle_alpha   90.00
_cell.angle_beta   90.00
_cell.angle_gamma   90.00
#
_symmetry.space_group_name_H-M   'P 1'
#
loop_
_entity.id
_entity.type
_entity.pdbx_description
1 polymer ?
#
loop_
_entity_poly.entity_id
_entity_poly.type
_entity_poly.pdbx_seq_one_letter_code
_entity_poly.pdbx_strand_id
1 'polypeptide(L)'
;MADFHELIVTCIIFLYQITLIFRSIHPFRKDAMMLILHNVLLYYVINMFKHLAQASINSDGPVNTFYYVPLVYEENIALGRHQSWHEVLRTSSWQFFEVLFRHHLALLLPFNLAILVPRCKLAFISTLVLLSNFVLFVCFASAICQLLWVHGHAHSLRLLTIVCLGPVSQVVLVCRLLGRVWLSQWILV
;
A
#
# COMPACT_ATOMS: atom_id res chain seq x y z
N MET A 1 -45.10 2.87 -1.95
CA MET A 1 -44.27 4.09 -2.17
C MET A 1 -43.67 4.65 -0.88
N ALA A 2 -44.36 4.55 0.28
CA ALA A 2 -43.81 4.99 1.57
C ALA A 2 -42.51 4.28 1.98
N ASP A 3 -42.44 2.95 1.83
CA ASP A 3 -41.28 2.15 2.26
C ASP A 3 -39.96 2.51 1.54
N PHE A 4 -40.02 2.83 0.24
CA PHE A 4 -38.85 3.26 -0.51
C PHE A 4 -38.33 4.62 -0.05
N HIS A 5 -39.26 5.52 0.28
CA HIS A 5 -38.91 6.85 0.77
C HIS A 5 -38.31 6.79 2.17
N GLU A 6 -38.82 5.91 3.02
CA GLU A 6 -38.29 5.65 4.35
C GLU A 6 -36.88 5.04 4.29
N LEU A 7 -36.66 4.04 3.44
CA LEU A 7 -35.34 3.44 3.19
C LEU A 7 -34.30 4.50 2.76
N ILE A 8 -34.66 5.38 1.81
CA ILE A 8 -33.79 6.45 1.33
C ILE A 8 -33.42 7.39 2.48
N VAL A 9 -34.40 7.81 3.28
CA VAL A 9 -34.17 8.70 4.43
C VAL A 9 -33.28 8.03 5.48
N THR A 10 -33.50 6.75 5.79
CA THR A 10 -32.64 5.98 6.71
C THR A 10 -31.22 5.87 6.18
N CYS A 11 -31.03 5.61 4.88
CA CYS A 11 -29.71 5.61 4.26
C CYS A 11 -29.00 6.96 4.37
N ILE A 12 -29.71 8.08 4.13
CA ILE A 12 -29.15 9.42 4.25
C ILE A 12 -28.72 9.70 5.69
N ILE A 13 -29.57 9.37 6.68
CA ILE A 13 -29.25 9.56 8.10
C ILE A 13 -28.04 8.71 8.48
N PHE A 14 -28.00 7.45 8.05
CA PHE A 14 -26.88 6.55 8.33
C PHE A 14 -25.56 7.05 7.73
N LEU A 15 -25.56 7.45 6.46
CA LEU A 15 -24.39 8.05 5.80
C LEU A 15 -23.95 9.34 6.49
N TYR A 16 -24.90 10.18 6.88
CA TYR A 16 -24.61 11.42 7.61
C TYR A 16 -23.95 11.13 8.97
N GLN A 17 -24.48 10.17 9.74
CA GLN A 17 -23.88 9.75 11.01
C GLN A 17 -22.46 9.20 10.83
N ILE A 18 -22.23 8.38 9.81
CA ILE A 18 -20.89 7.92 9.44
C ILE A 18 -19.98 9.11 9.17
N THR A 19 -20.41 10.08 8.35
CA THR A 19 -19.57 11.25 8.04
C THR A 19 -19.27 12.11 9.27
N LEU A 20 -20.20 12.25 10.21
CA LEU A 20 -19.97 12.95 11.47
C LEU A 20 -18.94 12.23 12.36
N ILE A 21 -19.04 10.90 12.48
CA ILE A 21 -18.06 10.08 13.21
C ILE A 21 -16.70 10.20 12.55
N PHE A 22 -16.61 10.11 11.23
CA PHE A 22 -15.35 10.37 10.54
C PHE A 22 -14.86 11.77 10.84
N ARG A 23 -15.69 12.81 10.78
CA ARG A 23 -15.27 14.19 11.05
C ARG A 23 -14.66 14.37 12.45
N SER A 24 -15.18 13.70 13.47
CA SER A 24 -14.70 13.80 14.86
C SER A 24 -13.32 13.16 15.11
N ILE A 25 -12.87 12.24 14.26
CA ILE A 25 -11.54 11.63 14.39
C ILE A 25 -10.45 12.68 14.11
N HIS A 26 -9.47 12.77 15.01
CA HIS A 26 -8.34 13.68 14.87
C HIS A 26 -7.64 13.49 13.50
N PRO A 27 -7.35 14.56 12.75
CA PRO A 27 -6.85 14.48 11.39
C PRO A 27 -5.57 13.64 11.23
N PHE A 28 -4.67 13.69 12.22
CA PHE A 28 -3.47 12.84 12.23
C PHE A 28 -3.82 11.34 12.26
N ARG A 29 -4.82 10.95 13.07
CA ARG A 29 -5.25 9.55 13.17
C ARG A 29 -5.88 9.05 11.87
N LYS A 30 -6.62 9.91 11.16
CA LYS A 30 -7.17 9.58 9.83
C LYS A 30 -6.09 9.27 8.82
N ASP A 31 -5.10 10.16 8.71
CA ASP A 31 -4.03 10.00 7.72
C ASP A 31 -3.16 8.78 8.06
N ALA A 32 -2.92 8.52 9.36
CA ALA A 32 -2.23 7.32 9.79
C ALA A 32 -3.02 6.02 9.49
N MET A 33 -4.34 6.00 9.73
CA MET A 33 -5.20 4.87 9.37
C MET A 33 -5.22 4.63 7.86
N MET A 34 -5.29 5.70 7.05
CA MET A 34 -5.20 5.59 5.60
C MET A 34 -3.84 5.03 5.16
N LEU A 35 -2.75 5.44 5.81
CA LEU A 35 -1.41 4.91 5.53
C LEU A 35 -1.32 3.41 5.84
N ILE A 36 -1.88 2.97 6.97
CA ILE A 36 -1.93 1.54 7.34
C ILE A 36 -2.75 0.75 6.32
N LEU A 37 -3.96 1.23 6.01
CA LEU A 37 -4.82 0.60 5.01
C LEU A 37 -4.12 0.52 3.65
N HIS A 38 -3.49 1.61 3.21
CA HIS A 38 -2.75 1.64 1.97
C HIS A 38 -1.59 0.63 1.96
N ASN A 39 -0.82 0.51 3.03
CA ASN A 39 0.28 -0.45 3.11
C ASN A 39 -0.20 -1.91 3.10
N VAL A 40 -1.37 -2.20 3.69
CA VAL A 40 -2.00 -3.52 3.55
C VAL A 40 -2.45 -3.74 2.11
N LEU A 41 -3.08 -2.76 1.48
CA LEU A 41 -3.53 -2.85 0.09
C LEU A 41 -2.37 -2.90 -0.91
N LEU A 42 -1.20 -2.34 -0.55
CA LEU A 42 0.00 -2.34 -1.38
C LEU A 42 0.45 -3.76 -1.71
N TYR A 43 0.15 -4.75 -0.85
CA TYR A 43 0.33 -6.16 -1.15
C TYR A 43 -0.33 -6.58 -2.47
N TYR A 44 -1.60 -6.20 -2.68
CA TYR A 44 -2.33 -6.53 -3.90
C TYR A 44 -1.74 -5.82 -5.11
N VAL A 45 -1.30 -4.57 -4.94
CA VAL A 45 -0.66 -3.79 -6.00
C VAL A 45 0.68 -4.42 -6.40
N ILE A 46 1.47 -4.90 -5.44
CA ILE A 46 2.72 -5.62 -5.69
C ILE A 46 2.45 -6.93 -6.44
N ASN A 47 1.45 -7.70 -6.04
CA ASN A 47 1.09 -8.94 -6.74
C ASN A 47 0.60 -8.66 -8.16
N MET A 48 -0.21 -7.63 -8.36
CA MET A 48 -0.63 -7.19 -9.70
C MET A 48 0.57 -6.81 -10.57
N PHE A 49 1.58 -6.13 -10.02
CA PHE A 49 2.82 -5.83 -10.72
C PHE A 49 3.61 -7.08 -11.10
N LYS A 50 3.76 -8.03 -10.17
CA LYS A 50 4.44 -9.30 -10.44
C LYS A 50 3.74 -10.11 -11.53
N HIS A 51 2.41 -10.20 -11.49
CA HIS A 51 1.63 -10.85 -12.56
C HIS A 51 1.85 -10.14 -13.89
N LEU A 52 1.89 -8.81 -13.89
CA LEU A 52 2.16 -8.03 -15.11
C LEU A 52 3.55 -8.33 -15.68
N ALA A 53 4.57 -8.39 -14.81
CA ALA A 53 5.94 -8.69 -15.22
C ALA A 53 6.10 -10.14 -15.72
N GLN A 54 5.42 -11.11 -15.11
CA GLN A 54 5.47 -12.50 -15.59
C GLN A 54 4.68 -12.68 -16.90
N ALA A 55 3.53 -12.01 -17.03
CA ALA A 55 2.76 -12.01 -18.26
C ALA A 55 3.54 -11.41 -19.45
N SER A 56 4.41 -10.42 -19.21
CA SER A 56 5.19 -9.79 -20.28
C SER A 56 6.21 -10.74 -20.93
N ILE A 57 6.62 -11.80 -20.24
CA ILE A 57 7.45 -12.89 -20.78
C ILE A 57 6.66 -14.18 -21.07
N ASN A 58 5.32 -14.11 -21.09
CA ASN A 58 4.41 -15.25 -21.24
C ASN A 58 4.69 -16.40 -20.25
N SER A 59 5.06 -16.05 -19.01
CA SER A 59 5.36 -17.00 -17.95
C SER A 59 4.23 -17.02 -16.93
N ASP A 60 3.75 -18.22 -16.57
CA ASP A 60 2.85 -18.45 -15.43
C ASP A 60 3.65 -18.61 -14.11
N GLY A 61 4.88 -18.07 -14.08
CA GLY A 61 5.82 -18.22 -12.97
C GLY A 61 5.29 -17.72 -11.63
N PRO A 62 5.90 -18.14 -10.51
CA PRO A 62 5.36 -17.89 -9.18
C PRO A 62 5.41 -16.40 -8.84
N VAL A 63 4.22 -15.82 -8.73
CA VAL A 63 3.99 -14.41 -8.38
C VAL A 63 3.92 -14.24 -6.85
N ASN A 64 3.69 -15.32 -6.10
CA ASN A 64 3.48 -15.28 -4.65
C ASN A 64 4.71 -15.74 -3.87
N THR A 65 5.44 -14.80 -3.26
CA THR A 65 6.59 -15.08 -2.34
C THR A 65 6.38 -14.58 -0.91
N PHE A 66 5.25 -13.92 -0.61
CA PHE A 66 5.00 -13.35 0.71
C PHE A 66 4.24 -14.36 1.58
N TYR A 67 4.98 -15.30 2.16
CA TYR A 67 4.49 -16.41 3.01
C TYR A 67 3.66 -16.03 4.26
N TYR A 68 3.38 -14.74 4.52
CA TYR A 68 2.83 -14.28 5.81
C TYR A 68 1.53 -13.47 5.74
N VAL A 69 0.88 -13.38 4.57
CA VAL A 69 -0.46 -12.79 4.47
C VAL A 69 -1.48 -13.91 4.26
N PRO A 70 -2.07 -14.48 5.33
CA PRO A 70 -2.93 -15.67 5.28
C PRO A 70 -4.31 -15.42 4.61
N LEU A 71 -4.53 -14.25 4.01
CA LEU A 71 -5.81 -13.83 3.44
C LEU A 71 -5.88 -13.97 1.91
N VAL A 72 -4.81 -14.40 1.24
CA VAL A 72 -4.78 -14.46 -0.22
C VAL A 72 -4.54 -15.89 -0.68
N TYR A 73 -5.49 -16.37 -1.48
CA TYR A 73 -5.49 -17.68 -2.11
C TYR A 73 -4.18 -17.91 -2.87
N GLU A 74 -3.40 -18.87 -2.41
CA GLU A 74 -2.21 -19.35 -3.09
C GLU A 74 -2.64 -20.13 -4.32
N GLU A 75 -2.47 -19.58 -5.53
CA GLU A 75 -2.53 -20.41 -6.73
C GLU A 75 -1.32 -21.35 -6.72
N ASN A 76 -1.61 -22.65 -6.59
CA ASN A 76 -0.60 -23.68 -6.63
C ASN A 76 0.17 -23.60 -7.96
N ILE A 77 1.49 -23.47 -7.82
CA ILE A 77 2.43 -23.45 -8.93
C ILE A 77 2.27 -24.76 -9.73
N ALA A 78 1.90 -24.66 -11.00
CA ALA A 78 1.80 -25.84 -11.88
C ALA A 78 3.20 -26.47 -12.04
N LEU A 79 3.39 -27.65 -11.47
CA LEU A 79 4.64 -28.40 -11.27
C LEU A 79 5.39 -28.85 -12.55
N GLY A 80 5.09 -28.30 -13.74
CA GLY A 80 5.52 -28.90 -15.02
C GLY A 80 6.22 -28.01 -16.05
N ARG A 81 6.32 -26.68 -15.87
CA ARG A 81 7.01 -25.79 -16.83
C ARG A 81 8.32 -25.25 -16.26
N HIS A 82 9.36 -25.15 -17.08
CA HIS A 82 10.54 -24.33 -16.78
C HIS A 82 10.08 -22.88 -16.60
N GLN A 83 9.85 -22.48 -15.34
CA GLN A 83 9.36 -21.16 -14.98
C GLN A 83 10.53 -20.18 -15.02
N SER A 84 10.61 -19.40 -16.09
CA SER A 84 11.48 -18.24 -16.15
C SER A 84 10.86 -17.11 -15.34
N TRP A 85 11.65 -16.51 -14.45
CA TRP A 85 11.27 -15.28 -13.76
C TRP A 85 11.65 -14.08 -14.61
N HIS A 86 10.76 -13.10 -14.67
CA HIS A 86 11.08 -11.82 -15.29
C HIS A 86 12.33 -11.18 -14.64
N GLU A 87 13.22 -10.61 -15.45
CA GLU A 87 14.53 -10.10 -15.00
C GLU A 87 14.41 -9.07 -13.87
N VAL A 88 13.43 -8.16 -13.96
CA VAL A 88 13.13 -7.16 -12.90
C VAL A 88 12.90 -7.82 -11.54
N LEU A 89 12.22 -8.97 -11.49
CA LEU A 89 11.94 -9.69 -10.25
C LEU A 89 13.17 -10.43 -9.70
N ARG A 90 14.20 -10.64 -10.53
CA ARG A 90 15.48 -11.24 -10.13
C ARG A 90 16.50 -10.21 -9.64
N THR A 91 16.20 -8.92 -9.79
CA THR A 91 17.13 -7.86 -9.36
C THR A 91 17.29 -7.83 -7.85
N SER A 92 18.48 -7.46 -7.38
CA SER A 92 18.76 -7.23 -5.95
C SER A 92 17.87 -6.13 -5.36
N SER A 93 17.52 -5.12 -6.16
CA SER A 93 16.59 -4.05 -5.77
C SER A 93 15.19 -4.61 -5.46
N TRP A 94 14.67 -5.51 -6.30
CA TRP A 94 13.38 -6.14 -6.06
C TRP A 94 13.38 -7.05 -4.83
N GLN A 95 14.43 -7.87 -4.67
CA GLN A 95 14.58 -8.72 -3.49
C GLN A 95 14.67 -7.89 -2.21
N PHE A 96 15.43 -6.79 -2.23
CA PHE A 96 15.50 -5.85 -1.11
C PHE A 96 14.13 -5.23 -0.82
N PHE A 97 13.39 -4.81 -1.84
CA PHE A 97 12.04 -4.29 -1.69
C PHE A 97 11.10 -5.29 -1.01
N GLU A 98 11.10 -6.56 -1.42
CA GLU A 98 10.26 -7.57 -0.79
C GLU A 98 10.61 -7.78 0.69
N VAL A 99 11.91 -7.83 1.02
CA VAL A 99 12.37 -7.96 2.40
C VAL A 99 11.96 -6.73 3.21
N LEU A 100 12.19 -5.53 2.68
CA LEU A 100 11.82 -4.28 3.34
C LEU A 100 10.31 -4.19 3.57
N PHE A 101 9.49 -4.60 2.59
CA PHE A 101 8.03 -4.57 2.69
C PHE A 101 7.53 -5.47 3.82
N ARG A 102 8.15 -6.65 4.00
CA ARG A 102 7.83 -7.54 5.13
C ARG A 102 8.12 -6.90 6.48
N HIS A 103 9.30 -6.30 6.62
CA HIS A 103 9.66 -5.58 7.86
C HIS A 103 8.80 -4.34 8.07
N HIS A 104 8.39 -3.68 6.98
CA HIS A 104 7.48 -2.55 7.03
C HIS A 104 6.10 -2.94 7.58
N LEU A 105 5.52 -4.04 7.11
CA LEU A 105 4.25 -4.55 7.65
C LEU A 105 4.35 -4.86 9.14
N ALA A 106 5.46 -5.45 9.59
CA ALA A 106 5.71 -5.68 11.01
C ALA A 106 5.81 -4.36 11.80
N LEU A 107 6.34 -3.29 11.19
CA LEU A 107 6.44 -1.94 11.77
C LEU A 107 5.08 -1.22 11.88
N LEU A 108 4.06 -1.62 11.12
CA LEU A 108 2.72 -1.03 11.23
C LEU A 108 2.04 -1.35 12.56
N LEU A 109 2.34 -2.49 13.19
CA LEU A 109 1.81 -2.85 14.50
C LEU A 109 2.28 -1.91 15.61
N PRO A 110 3.60 -1.69 15.83
CA PRO A 110 4.07 -0.72 16.81
C PRO A 110 3.65 0.72 16.45
N PHE A 111 3.48 1.05 15.17
CA PHE A 111 2.90 2.33 14.76
C PHE A 111 1.46 2.50 15.20
N ASN A 112 0.60 1.49 14.99
CA ASN A 112 -0.77 1.46 15.50
C ASN A 112 -0.81 1.66 17.01
N LEU A 113 -0.01 0.90 17.75
CA LEU A 113 0.09 1.02 19.21
C LEU A 113 0.56 2.41 19.64
N ALA A 114 1.51 3.01 18.94
CA ALA A 114 2.01 4.35 19.25
C ALA A 114 0.96 5.45 19.02
N ILE A 115 0.01 5.25 18.09
CA ILE A 115 -1.10 6.19 17.85
C ILE A 115 -2.18 6.08 18.93
N LEU A 116 -2.37 4.89 19.48
CA LEU A 116 -3.35 4.58 20.53
C LEU A 116 -2.89 5.05 21.91
N VAL A 117 -1.60 4.88 22.23
CA VAL A 117 -1.06 5.16 23.57
C VAL A 117 -0.43 6.56 23.64
N PRO A 118 -1.00 7.49 24.43
CA PRO A 118 -0.35 8.77 24.70
C PRO A 118 0.92 8.51 25.52
N ARG A 119 2.08 9.02 25.05
CA ARG A 119 3.46 8.90 25.62
C ARG A 119 4.38 7.82 25.01
N CYS A 120 3.96 7.05 24.02
CA CYS A 120 4.89 6.22 23.26
C CYS A 120 5.75 7.08 22.31
N LYS A 121 6.91 6.55 21.89
CA LYS A 121 7.90 7.17 20.96
C LYS A 121 7.33 7.42 19.55
N LEU A 122 6.22 8.13 19.46
CA LEU A 122 5.41 8.34 18.26
C LEU A 122 6.22 9.03 17.18
N ALA A 123 7.02 10.04 17.53
CA ALA A 123 7.91 10.72 16.58
C ALA A 123 8.90 9.73 15.94
N PHE A 124 9.61 8.93 16.77
CA PHE A 124 10.56 7.94 16.28
C PHE A 124 9.92 6.87 15.39
N ILE A 125 8.81 6.29 15.83
CA ILE A 125 8.11 5.25 15.07
C ILE A 125 7.51 5.83 13.79
N SER A 126 6.95 7.05 13.83
CA SER A 126 6.44 7.73 12.63
C SER A 126 7.56 8.01 11.63
N THR A 127 8.74 8.45 12.08
CA THR A 127 9.90 8.66 11.20
C THR A 127 10.35 7.35 10.55
N LEU A 128 10.40 6.24 11.30
CA LEU A 128 10.75 4.93 10.74
C LEU A 128 9.72 4.47 9.69
N VAL A 129 8.43 4.64 9.97
CA VAL A 129 7.36 4.29 9.03
C VAL A 129 7.44 5.14 7.77
N LEU A 130 7.67 6.45 7.91
CA LEU A 130 7.82 7.38 6.79
C LEU A 130 9.06 7.06 5.95
N LEU A 131 10.20 6.83 6.59
CA LEU A 131 11.45 6.47 5.92
C LEU A 131 11.29 5.15 5.16
N SER A 132 10.68 4.14 5.80
CA SER A 132 10.46 2.86 5.17
C SER A 132 9.47 2.96 4.00
N ASN A 133 8.40 3.75 4.11
CA ASN A 133 7.52 4.07 2.98
C ASN A 133 8.30 4.79 1.86
N PHE A 134 9.20 5.72 2.17
CA PHE A 134 9.98 6.42 1.16
C PHE A 134 10.90 5.47 0.39
N VAL A 135 11.63 4.60 1.08
CA VAL A 135 12.52 3.62 0.44
C VAL A 135 11.71 2.62 -0.39
N LEU A 136 10.56 2.14 0.11
CA LEU A 136 9.66 1.29 -0.66
C LEU A 136 9.18 1.97 -1.95
N PHE A 137 8.83 3.27 -1.87
CA PHE A 137 8.45 4.04 -3.05
C PHE A 137 9.57 4.09 -4.09
N VAL A 138 10.80 4.40 -3.69
CA VAL A 138 11.95 4.50 -4.61
C VAL A 138 12.21 3.15 -5.28
N CYS A 139 12.23 2.06 -4.51
CA CYS A 139 12.45 0.72 -5.06
C CYS A 139 11.31 0.26 -5.98
N PHE A 140 10.06 0.62 -5.67
CA PHE A 140 8.95 0.21 -6.51
C PHE A 140 8.86 1.04 -7.79
N ALA A 141 9.10 2.35 -7.70
CA ALA A 141 9.18 3.23 -8.86
C ALA A 141 10.34 2.81 -9.79
N SER A 142 11.50 2.44 -9.26
CA SER A 142 12.62 1.96 -10.07
C SER A 142 12.29 0.66 -10.80
N ALA A 143 11.63 -0.29 -10.14
CA ALA A 143 11.18 -1.54 -10.76
C ALA A 143 10.17 -1.29 -11.90
N ILE A 144 9.24 -0.34 -11.74
CA ILE A 144 8.31 0.08 -12.77
C ILE A 144 9.04 0.71 -13.97
N CYS A 145 10.02 1.59 -13.71
CA CYS A 145 10.83 2.19 -14.76
C CYS A 145 11.63 1.12 -15.54
N GLN A 146 12.19 0.13 -14.86
CA GLN A 146 12.89 -0.99 -15.50
C GLN A 146 11.94 -1.82 -16.37
N LEU A 147 10.72 -2.11 -15.89
CA LEU A 147 9.73 -2.85 -16.67
C LEU A 147 9.33 -2.08 -17.95
N LEU A 148 9.11 -0.77 -17.83
CA LEU A 148 8.79 0.12 -18.96
C LEU A 148 9.89 0.15 -20.01
N TRP A 149 11.15 0.17 -19.57
CA TRP A 149 12.30 0.18 -20.47
C TRP A 149 12.40 -1.11 -21.31
N VAL A 150 12.07 -2.26 -20.72
CA VAL A 150 12.28 -3.58 -21.35
C VAL A 150 11.09 -4.00 -22.24
N HIS A 151 9.84 -3.77 -21.83
CA HIS A 151 8.66 -4.35 -22.50
C HIS A 151 7.74 -3.34 -23.22
N GLY A 152 8.08 -2.05 -23.21
CA GLY A 152 7.29 -1.03 -23.92
C GLY A 152 5.84 -0.90 -23.41
N HIS A 153 4.98 -0.25 -24.19
CA HIS A 153 3.66 0.21 -23.75
C HIS A 153 2.55 -0.87 -23.71
N ALA A 154 2.87 -2.15 -23.94
CA ALA A 154 1.89 -3.22 -24.15
C ALA A 154 0.92 -3.46 -22.97
N HIS A 155 1.18 -2.89 -21.80
CA HIS A 155 0.32 -2.99 -20.61
C HIS A 155 0.05 -1.64 -19.91
N SER A 156 0.05 -0.54 -20.67
CA SER A 156 -0.01 0.83 -20.14
C SER A 156 -1.17 1.10 -19.16
N LEU A 157 -2.38 0.58 -19.42
CA LEU A 157 -3.53 0.79 -18.52
C LEU A 157 -3.37 0.11 -17.16
N ARG A 158 -2.96 -1.17 -17.14
CA ARG A 158 -2.75 -1.91 -15.88
C ARG A 158 -1.57 -1.32 -15.10
N LEU A 159 -0.51 -0.92 -15.81
CA LEU A 159 0.63 -0.25 -15.21
C LEU A 159 0.25 1.11 -14.61
N LEU A 160 -0.60 1.88 -15.29
CA LEU A 160 -1.13 3.14 -14.75
C LEU A 160 -1.90 2.89 -13.45
N THR A 161 -2.74 1.85 -13.40
CA THR A 161 -3.43 1.46 -12.17
C THR A 161 -2.44 1.10 -11.05
N ILE A 162 -1.37 0.36 -11.35
CA ILE A 162 -0.30 0.03 -10.38
C ILE A 162 0.38 1.30 -9.88
N VAL A 163 0.74 2.23 -10.77
CA VAL A 163 1.41 3.49 -10.43
C VAL A 163 0.52 4.36 -9.54
N CYS A 164 -0.75 4.51 -9.90
CA CYS A 164 -1.70 5.32 -9.15
C CYS A 164 -2.00 4.74 -7.75
N LEU A 165 -2.23 3.42 -7.66
CA LEU A 165 -2.60 2.74 -6.41
C LEU A 165 -1.41 2.35 -5.53
N GLY A 166 -0.18 2.41 -6.04
CA GLY A 166 1.04 2.15 -5.29
C GLY A 166 1.83 3.44 -5.07
N PRO A 167 2.84 3.73 -5.90
CA PRO A 167 3.76 4.84 -5.70
C PRO A 167 3.11 6.21 -5.48
N VAL A 168 2.09 6.57 -6.27
CA VAL A 168 1.45 7.89 -6.19
C VAL A 168 0.69 8.06 -4.88
N SER A 169 -0.20 7.12 -4.54
CA SER A 169 -0.92 7.14 -3.26
C SER A 169 0.02 7.11 -2.07
N GLN A 170 1.12 6.36 -2.16
CA GLN A 170 2.12 6.25 -1.11
C GLN A 170 2.77 7.62 -0.83
N VAL A 171 3.23 8.32 -1.87
CA VAL A 171 3.83 9.66 -1.73
C VAL A 171 2.82 10.67 -1.20
N VAL A 172 1.59 10.66 -1.70
CA VAL A 172 0.55 11.60 -1.23
C VAL A 172 0.27 11.41 0.26
N LEU A 173 0.15 10.17 0.74
CA LEU A 173 -0.08 9.86 2.15
C LEU A 173 1.12 10.23 3.02
N VAL A 174 2.34 9.92 2.57
CA VAL A 174 3.59 10.28 3.25
C VAL A 174 3.72 11.80 3.38
N CYS A 175 3.53 12.55 2.30
CA CYS A 175 3.62 14.02 2.30
C CYS A 175 2.57 14.65 3.23
N ARG A 176 1.33 14.13 3.21
CA ARG A 176 0.27 14.58 4.12
C ARG A 176 0.63 14.35 5.58
N LEU A 177 1.12 13.16 5.93
CA LEU A 177 1.50 12.84 7.30
C LEU A 177 2.70 13.70 7.74
N LEU A 178 3.71 13.85 6.88
CA LEU A 178 4.89 14.66 7.14
C LEU A 178 4.51 16.13 7.41
N GLY A 179 3.66 16.71 6.56
CA GLY A 179 3.16 18.08 6.74
C GLY A 179 2.42 18.26 8.07
N ARG A 180 1.63 17.28 8.49
CA ARG A 180 0.93 17.35 9.78
C ARG A 180 1.84 17.14 10.99
N VAL A 181 2.83 16.25 10.91
CA VAL A 181 3.83 16.08 11.98
C VAL A 181 4.61 17.37 12.15
N TRP A 182 5.05 17.98 11.04
CA TRP A 182 5.73 19.27 11.06
C TRP A 182 4.85 20.34 11.71
N LEU A 183 3.66 20.61 11.16
CA LEU A 183 2.73 21.63 11.69
C LEU A 183 2.31 21.39 13.15
N SER A 184 2.11 20.13 13.56
CA SER A 184 1.72 19.81 14.93
C SER A 184 2.87 19.98 15.93
N GLN A 185 4.13 19.86 15.50
CA GLN A 185 5.28 20.20 16.35
C GLN A 185 5.40 21.72 16.53
N TRP A 186 5.03 22.52 15.53
CA TRP A 186 4.98 23.99 15.67
C TRP A 186 3.87 24.51 16.59
N ILE A 187 2.79 23.74 16.80
CA ILE A 187 1.67 24.12 17.69
C ILE A 187 1.95 23.77 19.16
N LEU A 188 2.98 22.96 19.43
CA LEU A 188 3.37 22.48 20.77
C LEU A 188 4.66 23.13 21.29
N VAL A 189 5.18 24.15 20.59
CA VAL A 189 6.30 25.00 21.03
C VAL A 189 5.76 26.40 21.35
#